data_AF-A0A7S4R5U0-F1
#
_entry.id   AF-A0A7S4R5U0-F1
#
_cell.length_a   1.000
_cell.length_b   1.000
_cell.length_c   1.000
_cell.angle_alpha   90.00
_cell.angle_beta   90.00
_cell.angle_gamma   90.00
#
_symmetry.space_group_name_H-M   'P 1'
#
loop_
_entity.id
_entity.type
_entity.pdbx_description
1 polymer ?
#
loop_
_entity_poly.entity_id
_entity_poly.type
_entity_poly.pdbx_seq_one_letter_code
_entity_poly.pdbx_strand_id
1 'polypeptide(L)'
;GPPRVGAQVAGTLRRRRTLPDAPVQERELEALGEEQEPAEPHEGGPMPPSLDKWVAISFISFLLAFGAIATAFRWLGSYTVFADELDQRWGFLLAGDQDASAAVAPVWLGEFGTDQNDAWWLNMMRYARERSLDFAYWPLNGEKRTNEGETYGLLMEDSRSVRHTWKLKAMQALITAPPH
;
A
#
# COMPACT_ATOMS: atom_id res chain seq x y z
N GLY A 1 26.46 -1.60 46.86
CA GLY A 1 27.04 -2.85 47.38
C GLY A 1 26.64 -4.03 46.48
N PRO A 2 27.36 -5.16 46.52
CA PRO A 2 27.09 -6.42 45.78
C PRO A 2 26.05 -7.30 46.54
N PRO A 3 25.66 -8.56 46.15
CA PRO A 3 26.22 -9.54 45.17
C PRO A 3 25.33 -9.80 43.91
N ARG A 4 25.70 -10.52 42.83
CA ARG A 4 26.81 -11.43 42.39
C ARG A 4 26.81 -12.94 42.77
N VAL A 5 26.18 -13.77 41.90
CA VAL A 5 26.42 -15.21 41.52
C VAL A 5 25.83 -15.40 40.08
N GLY A 6 26.13 -16.34 39.17
CA GLY A 6 27.15 -17.40 39.00
C GLY A 6 27.96 -17.22 37.69
N ALA A 7 28.51 -18.19 36.93
CA ALA A 7 28.51 -19.67 36.89
C ALA A 7 27.20 -20.37 36.38
N GLN A 8 27.21 -21.45 35.56
CA GLN A 8 28.24 -22.15 34.74
C GLN A 8 27.54 -22.95 33.58
N VAL A 9 27.96 -22.88 32.30
CA VAL A 9 28.90 -23.72 31.52
C VAL A 9 28.38 -25.06 30.91
N ALA A 10 28.41 -25.10 29.56
CA ALA A 10 28.63 -26.21 28.60
C ALA A 10 27.86 -27.57 28.66
N GLY A 11 27.58 -28.15 27.47
CA GLY A 11 26.91 -29.45 27.33
C GLY A 11 26.94 -30.09 25.92
N THR A 12 28.01 -29.91 25.14
CA THR A 12 28.08 -30.42 23.74
C THR A 12 28.35 -31.93 23.69
N LEU A 13 27.38 -32.75 23.28
CA LEU A 13 27.56 -34.20 23.12
C LEU A 13 27.26 -34.70 21.69
N ARG A 14 28.29 -35.27 21.06
CA ARG A 14 28.30 -35.76 19.67
C ARG A 14 28.45 -37.29 19.64
N ARG A 15 27.35 -38.02 19.43
CA ARG A 15 27.31 -39.48 19.21
C ARG A 15 26.10 -39.85 18.34
N ARG A 16 26.14 -40.93 17.55
CA ARG A 16 27.27 -41.64 16.92
C ARG A 16 26.66 -42.37 15.71
N ARG A 17 27.17 -42.18 14.48
CA ARG A 17 26.63 -42.88 13.32
C ARG A 17 27.17 -44.31 13.32
N THR A 18 26.29 -45.30 13.42
CA THR A 18 26.61 -46.73 13.33
C THR A 18 25.90 -47.31 12.12
N LEU A 19 26.65 -47.81 11.14
CA LEU A 19 26.13 -48.77 10.18
C LEU A 19 26.04 -50.14 10.89
N PRO A 20 24.96 -50.91 10.67
CA PRO A 20 25.01 -52.36 10.73
C PRO A 20 25.55 -52.89 9.39
N ASP A 21 26.42 -53.89 9.44
CA ASP A 21 26.78 -54.68 8.27
C ASP A 21 25.65 -55.66 7.91
N ALA A 22 25.50 -55.97 6.61
CA ALA A 22 24.73 -57.14 6.18
C ALA A 22 25.57 -58.41 6.43
N PRO A 23 24.95 -59.56 6.76
CA PRO A 23 24.37 -60.40 5.71
C PRO A 23 23.09 -61.17 6.16
N VAL A 24 22.87 -62.35 5.57
CA VAL A 24 21.74 -63.30 5.73
C VAL A 24 20.56 -63.03 4.79
N GLN A 25 20.75 -63.47 3.54
CA GLN A 25 19.66 -63.96 2.68
C GLN A 25 19.24 -65.37 3.14
N GLU A 26 18.32 -66.01 2.40
CA GLU A 26 17.99 -67.46 2.47
C GLU A 26 17.12 -67.99 3.63
N ARG A 27 16.38 -67.17 4.40
CA ARG A 27 15.48 -67.69 5.48
C ARG A 27 14.04 -67.19 5.57
N GLU A 28 13.57 -66.38 4.62
CA GLU A 28 12.13 -66.03 4.49
C GLU A 28 11.53 -66.40 3.13
N LEU A 29 12.26 -67.18 2.31
CA LEU A 29 11.78 -67.68 1.01
C LEU A 29 10.72 -68.79 1.12
N GLU A 30 10.49 -69.35 2.32
CA GLU A 30 9.49 -70.40 2.57
C GLU A 30 8.21 -69.86 3.27
N ALA A 31 8.15 -68.56 3.59
CA ALA A 31 6.95 -67.90 4.13
C ALA A 31 6.04 -67.29 3.07
N LEU A 32 6.50 -67.21 1.82
CA LEU A 32 5.77 -66.65 0.67
C LEU A 32 4.83 -67.69 0.02
N GLY A 33 4.16 -68.50 0.84
CA GLY A 33 3.35 -69.66 0.45
C GLY A 33 1.86 -69.57 0.77
N GLU A 34 1.42 -68.52 1.48
CA GLU A 34 -0.01 -68.18 1.56
C GLU A 34 -0.36 -67.21 0.43
N GLU A 35 -1.03 -67.70 -0.61
CA GLU A 35 -1.70 -66.84 -1.59
C GLU A 35 -2.83 -66.08 -0.89
N GLN A 36 -2.54 -64.86 -0.41
CA GLN A 36 -3.59 -63.93 -0.01
C GLN A 36 -4.46 -63.63 -1.23
N GLU A 37 -5.69 -64.17 -1.19
CA GLU A 37 -6.74 -63.89 -2.17
C GLU A 37 -6.82 -62.38 -2.41
N PRO A 38 -6.76 -61.91 -3.67
CA PRO A 38 -6.56 -60.49 -3.95
C PRO A 38 -7.74 -59.70 -3.42
N ALA A 39 -7.49 -58.90 -2.38
CA ALA A 39 -8.51 -58.09 -1.74
C ALA A 39 -9.22 -57.22 -2.79
N GLU A 40 -10.55 -57.31 -2.83
CA GLU A 40 -11.44 -56.54 -3.71
C GLU A 40 -10.93 -55.10 -3.85
N PRO A 41 -10.70 -54.60 -5.07
CA PRO A 41 -10.06 -53.31 -5.28
C PRO A 41 -10.94 -52.20 -4.72
N HIS A 42 -10.58 -51.71 -3.53
CA HIS A 42 -11.31 -50.68 -2.79
C HIS A 42 -11.80 -49.58 -3.74
N GLU A 43 -13.12 -49.50 -3.93
CA GLU A 43 -13.72 -48.60 -4.92
C GLU A 43 -13.19 -47.19 -4.74
N GLY A 44 -12.71 -46.61 -5.85
CA GLY A 44 -11.86 -45.43 -5.85
C GLY A 44 -12.49 -44.24 -5.14
N GLY A 45 -12.14 -44.05 -3.86
CA GLY A 45 -12.47 -42.86 -3.09
C GLY A 45 -12.05 -41.61 -3.86
N PRO A 46 -12.83 -40.51 -3.81
CA PRO A 46 -12.68 -39.39 -4.74
C PRO A 46 -11.27 -38.81 -4.70
N MET A 47 -10.52 -39.05 -5.77
CA MET A 47 -9.14 -38.61 -5.92
C MET A 47 -9.03 -37.10 -5.63
N PRO A 48 -8.08 -36.67 -4.78
CA PRO A 48 -7.91 -35.25 -4.47
C PRO A 48 -7.62 -34.47 -5.75
N PRO A 49 -8.10 -33.21 -5.89
CA PRO A 49 -7.86 -32.43 -7.09
C PRO A 49 -6.36 -32.29 -7.36
N SER A 50 -5.93 -32.54 -8.60
CA SER A 50 -4.51 -32.43 -8.97
C SER A 50 -3.96 -31.05 -8.64
N LEU A 51 -2.67 -31.00 -8.29
CA LEU A 51 -2.00 -29.79 -7.83
C LEU A 51 -2.22 -28.59 -8.78
N ASP A 52 -2.23 -28.86 -10.08
CA ASP A 52 -2.45 -27.89 -11.16
C ASP A 52 -3.78 -27.15 -11.04
N LYS A 53 -4.85 -27.82 -10.57
CA LYS A 53 -6.16 -27.20 -10.36
C LYS A 53 -6.10 -26.16 -9.24
N TRP A 54 -5.42 -26.48 -8.15
CA TRP A 54 -5.24 -25.54 -7.04
C TRP A 54 -4.30 -24.38 -7.40
N VAL A 55 -3.26 -24.63 -8.19
CA VAL A 55 -2.39 -23.57 -8.76
C VAL A 55 -3.20 -22.65 -9.68
N ALA A 56 -3.98 -23.19 -10.60
CA ALA A 56 -4.83 -22.41 -11.51
C ALA A 56 -5.88 -21.58 -10.76
N ILE A 57 -6.59 -22.17 -9.79
CA ILE A 57 -7.54 -21.46 -8.94
C ILE A 57 -6.84 -20.32 -8.19
N SER A 58 -5.69 -20.59 -7.55
CA SER A 58 -4.94 -19.57 -6.80
C SER A 58 -4.48 -18.41 -7.68
N PHE A 59 -4.04 -18.69 -8.91
CA PHE A 59 -3.64 -17.67 -9.87
C PHE A 59 -4.83 -16.82 -10.36
N ILE A 60 -5.98 -17.45 -10.63
CA ILE A 60 -7.21 -16.73 -11.01
C ILE A 60 -7.71 -15.87 -9.85
N SER A 61 -7.74 -16.39 -8.62
CA SER A 61 -8.11 -15.63 -7.42
C SER A 61 -7.15 -14.46 -7.17
N PHE A 62 -5.84 -14.64 -7.40
CA PHE A 62 -4.86 -13.55 -7.33
C PHE A 62 -5.13 -12.47 -8.39
N LEU A 63 -5.37 -12.83 -9.66
CA LEU A 63 -5.67 -11.86 -10.71
C LEU A 63 -6.98 -11.10 -10.44
N LEU A 64 -8.02 -11.78 -9.95
CA LEU A 64 -9.29 -11.13 -9.57
C LEU A 64 -9.12 -10.19 -8.38
N ALA A 65 -8.41 -10.61 -7.33
CA ALA A 65 -8.11 -9.77 -6.18
C ALA A 65 -7.26 -8.55 -6.58
N PHE A 66 -6.21 -8.75 -7.38
CA PHE A 66 -5.36 -7.67 -7.89
C PHE A 66 -6.15 -6.68 -8.77
N GLY A 67 -7.02 -7.17 -9.65
CA GLY A 67 -7.90 -6.33 -10.49
C GLY A 67 -8.90 -5.53 -9.67
N ALA A 68 -9.51 -6.13 -8.65
CA ALA A 68 -10.41 -5.44 -7.72
C ALA A 68 -9.68 -4.37 -6.90
N ILE A 69 -8.50 -4.70 -6.35
CA ILE A 69 -7.63 -3.78 -5.61
C ILE A 69 -7.20 -2.61 -6.50
N ALA A 70 -6.72 -2.87 -7.72
CA ALA A 70 -6.32 -1.83 -8.66
C ALA A 70 -7.51 -0.92 -9.07
N THR A 71 -8.72 -1.48 -9.20
CA THR A 71 -9.94 -0.72 -9.46
C THR A 71 -10.32 0.16 -8.27
N ALA A 72 -10.25 -0.38 -7.04
CA ALA A 72 -10.49 0.37 -5.81
C ALA A 72 -9.49 1.52 -5.62
N PHE A 73 -8.19 1.31 -5.84
CA PHE A 73 -7.18 2.37 -5.80
C PHE A 73 -7.45 3.48 -6.84
N ARG A 74 -7.88 3.12 -8.06
CA ARG A 74 -8.26 4.10 -9.09
C ARG A 74 -9.51 4.90 -8.74
N TRP A 75 -10.47 4.29 -8.03
CA TRP A 75 -11.68 4.96 -7.57
C TRP A 75 -11.41 5.87 -6.36
N LEU A 76 -10.64 5.41 -5.38
CA LEU A 76 -10.22 6.20 -4.21
C LEU A 76 -9.34 7.40 -4.59
N GLY A 77 -8.53 7.29 -5.65
CA GLY A 77 -7.76 8.40 -6.22
C GLY A 77 -8.56 9.34 -7.14
N SER A 78 -9.87 9.12 -7.31
CA SER A 78 -10.69 9.92 -8.22
C SER A 78 -11.06 11.29 -7.65
N TYR A 79 -11.29 12.25 -8.54
CA TYR A 79 -11.69 13.60 -8.15
C TYR A 79 -13.01 13.65 -7.36
N THR A 80 -13.98 12.79 -7.68
CA THR A 80 -15.28 12.79 -6.98
C THR A 80 -15.11 12.41 -5.53
N VAL A 81 -14.43 11.29 -5.23
CA VAL A 81 -14.16 10.86 -3.85
C VAL A 81 -13.35 11.91 -3.08
N PHE A 82 -12.39 12.57 -3.75
CA PHE A 82 -11.62 13.66 -3.15
C PHE A 82 -12.49 14.89 -2.84
N ALA A 83 -13.37 15.31 -3.76
CA ALA A 83 -14.25 16.45 -3.58
C ALA A 83 -15.30 16.19 -2.49
N ASP A 84 -15.94 15.01 -2.53
CA ASP A 84 -16.95 14.58 -1.56
C ASP A 84 -16.37 14.57 -0.12
N GLU A 85 -15.12 14.15 0.05
CA GLU A 85 -14.42 14.13 1.34
C GLU A 85 -14.09 15.55 1.86
N LEU A 86 -13.75 16.50 0.99
CA LEU A 86 -13.53 17.90 1.38
C LEU A 86 -14.85 18.63 1.64
N ASP A 87 -15.87 18.39 0.82
CA ASP A 87 -17.20 18.97 0.98
C ASP A 87 -17.85 18.52 2.30
N GLN A 88 -17.71 17.23 2.68
CA GLN A 88 -18.15 16.71 3.98
C GLN A 88 -17.39 17.30 5.19
N ARG A 89 -16.12 17.69 5.03
CA ARG A 89 -15.29 18.21 6.12
C ARG A 89 -15.46 19.71 6.34
N TRP A 90 -15.57 20.50 5.26
CA TRP A 90 -15.64 21.96 5.33
C TRP A 90 -16.17 22.64 4.06
N GLY A 91 -16.17 21.99 2.88
CA GLY A 91 -16.67 22.60 1.65
C GLY A 91 -18.16 22.93 1.67
N PHE A 92 -18.94 22.30 2.56
CA PHE A 92 -20.31 22.72 2.88
C PHE A 92 -20.43 24.19 3.35
N LEU A 93 -19.35 24.83 3.82
CA LEU A 93 -19.32 26.26 4.16
C LEU A 93 -19.35 27.16 2.91
N LEU A 94 -18.92 26.64 1.77
CA LEU A 94 -18.81 27.35 0.50
C LEU A 94 -20.07 27.16 -0.36
N ALA A 95 -20.75 26.03 -0.18
CA ALA A 95 -22.11 25.83 -0.67
C ALA A 95 -23.08 26.69 0.17
N GLY A 96 -23.47 27.84 -0.37
CA GLY A 96 -24.77 28.42 -0.01
C GLY A 96 -25.87 27.41 -0.33
N ASP A 97 -26.86 27.28 0.54
CA ASP A 97 -28.02 26.43 0.29
C ASP A 97 -28.76 26.91 -0.97
N GLN A 98 -29.59 26.07 -1.62
CA GLN A 98 -30.08 26.39 -2.97
C GLN A 98 -30.99 27.64 -3.04
N ASP A 99 -31.54 28.08 -1.91
CA ASP A 99 -32.31 29.33 -1.73
C ASP A 99 -31.49 30.48 -1.10
N ALA A 100 -30.23 30.25 -0.72
CA ALA A 100 -29.34 31.20 -0.05
C ALA A 100 -28.18 31.61 -0.98
N SER A 101 -28.31 32.75 -1.65
CA SER A 101 -27.40 33.22 -2.72
C SER A 101 -26.02 33.73 -2.25
N ALA A 102 -25.42 33.11 -1.24
CA ALA A 102 -24.08 33.39 -0.74
C ALA A 102 -23.51 32.16 -0.01
N ALA A 103 -22.19 31.96 -0.10
CA ALA A 103 -21.47 31.01 0.74
C ALA A 103 -21.73 31.27 2.24
N VAL A 104 -21.90 30.21 3.02
CA VAL A 104 -22.18 30.29 4.47
C VAL A 104 -21.01 30.95 5.22
N ALA A 105 -19.77 30.64 4.83
CA ALA A 105 -18.57 31.34 5.29
C ALA A 105 -17.44 31.25 4.24
N PRO A 106 -16.58 32.28 4.12
CA PRO A 106 -15.35 32.16 3.33
C PRO A 106 -14.39 31.16 3.97
N VAL A 107 -13.70 30.37 3.14
CA VAL A 107 -12.68 29.40 3.58
C VAL A 107 -11.34 29.75 2.94
N TRP A 108 -10.32 29.97 3.78
CA TRP A 108 -8.93 30.17 3.36
C TRP A 108 -8.15 28.87 3.61
N LEU A 109 -7.63 28.25 2.55
CA LEU A 109 -6.69 27.13 2.65
C LEU A 109 -5.30 27.66 3.06
N GLY A 110 -5.05 27.73 4.37
CA GLY A 110 -3.89 28.43 4.95
C GLY A 110 -2.52 27.78 4.71
N GLU A 111 -2.46 26.45 4.61
CA GLU A 111 -1.24 25.71 4.27
C GLU A 111 -1.56 24.50 3.40
N PHE A 112 -0.83 24.34 2.29
CA PHE A 112 -0.81 23.14 1.46
C PHE A 112 0.45 23.15 0.57
N GLY A 113 0.98 21.98 0.25
CA GLY A 113 2.15 21.82 -0.60
C GLY A 113 2.52 20.36 -0.87
N THR A 114 3.37 20.14 -1.88
CA THR A 114 3.90 18.83 -2.28
C THR A 114 5.13 19.00 -3.19
N ASP A 115 5.94 17.95 -3.37
CA ASP A 115 6.97 17.87 -4.41
C ASP A 115 6.55 16.98 -5.61
N GLN A 116 5.38 16.35 -5.57
CA GLN A 116 4.85 15.49 -6.62
C GLN A 116 3.73 16.16 -7.43
N ASN A 117 3.76 15.98 -8.76
CA ASN A 117 2.65 16.36 -9.65
C ASN A 117 1.71 15.15 -9.85
N ASP A 118 1.04 14.76 -8.78
CA ASP A 118 0.25 13.53 -8.69
C ASP A 118 -1.27 13.77 -8.70
N ALA A 119 -2.05 12.71 -8.46
CA ALA A 119 -3.50 12.80 -8.40
C ALA A 119 -4.00 13.70 -7.25
N TRP A 120 -3.28 13.78 -6.12
CA TRP A 120 -3.66 14.67 -5.02
C TRP A 120 -3.49 16.14 -5.42
N TRP A 121 -2.36 16.50 -6.03
CA TRP A 121 -2.15 17.86 -6.52
C TRP A 121 -3.17 18.26 -7.59
N LEU A 122 -3.41 17.39 -8.57
CA LEU A 122 -4.35 17.65 -9.65
C LEU A 122 -5.80 17.77 -9.14
N ASN A 123 -6.20 16.94 -8.18
CA ASN A 123 -7.52 17.02 -7.56
C ASN A 123 -7.65 18.28 -6.68
N MET A 124 -6.62 18.62 -5.88
CA MET A 124 -6.62 19.83 -5.05
C MET A 124 -6.70 21.11 -5.89
N MET A 125 -5.91 21.23 -6.96
CA MET A 125 -5.96 22.37 -7.88
C MET A 125 -7.28 22.45 -8.65
N ARG A 126 -7.91 21.32 -8.96
CA ARG A 126 -9.25 21.30 -9.55
C ARG A 126 -10.32 21.77 -8.55
N TYR A 127 -10.28 21.27 -7.33
CA TYR A 127 -11.22 21.61 -6.26
C TYR A 127 -11.11 23.08 -5.85
N ALA A 128 -9.89 23.59 -5.67
CA ALA A 128 -9.64 24.99 -5.34
C ALA A 128 -10.23 25.96 -6.38
N ARG A 129 -10.20 25.60 -7.66
CA ARG A 129 -10.86 26.36 -8.73
C ARG A 129 -12.38 26.18 -8.73
N GLU A 130 -12.88 24.95 -8.61
CA GLU A 130 -14.34 24.65 -8.59
C GLU A 130 -15.08 25.09 -7.31
N ARG A 131 -14.35 25.63 -6.32
CA ARG A 131 -14.89 26.20 -5.09
C ARG A 131 -14.40 27.64 -4.84
N SER A 132 -13.71 28.25 -5.80
CA SER A 132 -13.16 29.62 -5.72
C SER A 132 -12.38 29.92 -4.43
N LEU A 133 -11.47 29.02 -4.02
CA LEU A 133 -10.78 29.12 -2.74
C LEU A 133 -9.71 30.22 -2.70
N ASP A 134 -9.76 31.04 -1.65
CA ASP A 134 -8.60 31.79 -1.17
C ASP A 134 -7.57 30.84 -0.53
N PHE A 135 -6.28 31.10 -0.73
CA PHE A 135 -5.23 30.20 -0.26
C PHE A 135 -3.92 30.91 0.07
N ALA A 136 -3.13 30.30 0.95
CA ALA A 136 -1.71 30.57 1.09
C ALA A 136 -0.94 29.25 0.83
N TYR A 137 0.05 29.31 -0.07
CA TYR A 137 0.88 28.14 -0.36
C TYR A 137 2.00 28.03 0.68
N TRP A 138 2.22 26.83 1.22
CA TRP A 138 3.36 26.56 2.09
C TRP A 138 4.26 25.44 1.53
N PRO A 139 5.59 25.62 1.47
CA PRO A 139 6.38 26.82 1.73
C PRO A 139 6.79 27.58 0.45
N LEU A 140 6.97 28.90 0.55
CA LEU A 140 7.60 29.69 -0.51
C LEU A 140 9.08 29.31 -0.70
N ASN A 141 9.80 29.22 0.41
CA ASN A 141 11.26 29.06 0.45
C ASN A 141 11.72 27.69 -0.05
N GLY A 142 12.95 27.63 -0.57
CA GLY A 142 13.61 26.39 -0.95
C GLY A 142 14.37 25.69 0.17
N GLU A 143 14.42 26.25 1.38
CA GLU A 143 15.18 25.75 2.54
C GLU A 143 14.26 25.65 3.79
N LYS A 144 14.39 24.56 4.57
CA LYS A 144 13.68 24.31 5.86
C LYS A 144 14.42 24.90 7.06
N ARG A 145 15.73 24.69 7.07
CA ARG A 145 16.72 25.10 8.08
C ARG A 145 18.06 25.24 7.35
N THR A 146 19.04 25.92 7.95
CA THR A 146 20.35 26.16 7.34
C THR A 146 21.02 24.87 6.81
N ASN A 147 21.18 24.76 5.50
CA ASN A 147 21.65 23.59 4.73
C ASN A 147 20.68 22.37 4.69
N GLU A 148 19.38 22.56 4.93
CA GLU A 148 18.34 21.52 4.84
C GLU A 148 17.31 21.92 3.77
N GLY A 149 17.42 21.32 2.58
CA GLY A 149 16.56 21.64 1.44
C GLY A 149 15.07 21.34 1.66
N GLU A 150 14.23 22.24 1.17
CA GLU A 150 12.77 22.12 1.18
C GLU A 150 12.26 21.72 -0.21
N THR A 151 11.87 20.46 -0.36
CA THR A 151 11.34 19.90 -1.61
C THR A 151 9.96 20.46 -1.94
N TYR A 152 9.14 20.78 -0.93
CA TYR A 152 7.81 21.35 -1.14
C TYR A 152 7.88 22.82 -1.58
N GLY A 153 9.07 23.45 -1.57
CA GLY A 153 9.30 24.84 -1.94
C GLY A 153 8.73 25.23 -3.31
N LEU A 154 8.36 26.50 -3.43
CA LEU A 154 8.15 27.16 -4.72
C LEU A 154 9.49 27.56 -5.35
N LEU A 155 10.38 28.07 -4.51
CA LEU A 155 11.74 28.48 -4.86
C LEU A 155 12.75 27.36 -4.59
N MET A 156 13.90 27.48 -5.22
CA MET A 156 15.14 26.77 -4.88
C MET A 156 15.81 27.44 -3.68
N GLU A 157 16.87 26.82 -3.14
CA GLU A 157 17.65 27.38 -2.02
C GLU A 157 18.28 28.74 -2.32
N ASP A 158 18.50 29.08 -3.60
CA ASP A 158 18.94 30.40 -4.05
C ASP A 158 17.91 31.53 -3.83
N SER A 159 16.69 31.19 -3.38
CA SER A 159 15.55 32.09 -3.18
C SER A 159 15.18 32.94 -4.41
N ARG A 160 15.49 32.44 -5.61
CA ARG A 160 15.34 33.15 -6.88
C ARG A 160 14.81 32.26 -8.01
N SER A 161 15.32 31.05 -8.13
CA SER A 161 14.93 30.09 -9.16
C SER A 161 13.68 29.33 -8.74
N VAL A 162 12.78 29.05 -9.69
CA VAL A 162 11.55 28.27 -9.42
C VAL A 162 11.89 26.78 -9.38
N ARG A 163 11.55 26.10 -8.28
CA ARG A 163 11.82 24.66 -8.09
C ARG A 163 10.97 23.79 -9.03
N HIS A 164 9.69 24.12 -9.17
CA HIS A 164 8.72 23.33 -9.95
C HIS A 164 7.80 24.20 -10.82
N THR A 165 8.11 24.28 -12.12
CA THR A 165 7.35 25.08 -13.10
C THR A 165 5.89 24.63 -13.26
N TRP A 166 5.58 23.34 -13.07
CA TRP A 166 4.21 22.82 -13.10
C TRP A 166 3.38 23.35 -11.92
N LYS A 167 3.98 23.40 -10.73
CA LYS A 167 3.37 23.89 -9.49
C LYS A 167 3.05 25.38 -9.58
N LEU A 168 4.02 26.19 -10.03
CA LEU A 168 3.82 27.62 -10.23
C LEU A 168 2.70 27.92 -11.25
N LYS A 169 2.68 27.22 -12.39
CA LYS A 169 1.62 27.36 -13.40
C LYS A 169 0.23 27.00 -12.87
N ALA A 170 0.12 25.97 -12.03
CA ALA A 170 -1.15 25.56 -11.44
C ALA A 170 -1.71 26.64 -10.48
N MET A 171 -0.89 27.19 -9.59
CA MET A 171 -1.31 28.29 -8.71
C MET A 171 -1.60 29.58 -9.48
N GLN A 172 -0.81 29.90 -10.51
CA GLN A 172 -1.10 31.03 -11.40
C GLN A 172 -2.47 30.89 -12.06
N ALA A 173 -2.84 29.68 -12.50
CA ALA A 173 -4.15 29.41 -13.06
C ALA A 173 -5.32 29.50 -12.06
N LEU A 174 -5.07 29.38 -10.74
CA LEU A 174 -6.04 29.73 -9.70
C LEU A 174 -6.17 31.26 -9.59
N ILE A 175 -5.05 31.97 -9.45
CA ILE A 175 -5.01 33.44 -9.29
C ILE A 175 -5.62 34.18 -10.49
N THR A 176 -5.53 33.62 -11.70
CA THR A 176 -6.12 34.19 -12.92
C THR A 176 -7.45 33.55 -13.32
N ALA A 177 -8.05 32.71 -12.48
CA ALA A 177 -9.40 32.20 -12.75
C ALA A 177 -10.43 33.34 -12.59
N PRO A 178 -11.43 33.47 -13.49
CA PRO A 178 -12.57 34.31 -13.21
C PRO A 178 -13.36 33.72 -12.02
N PRO A 179 -13.99 34.56 -11.17
CA PRO A 179 -14.94 34.05 -10.19
C PRO A 179 -16.11 33.36 -10.90
N HIS A 180 -16.58 32.25 -10.31
CA HIS A 180 -17.71 31.46 -10.77
C HIS A 180 -19.05 32.00 -10.26
#